data_AF-A0A382LLP4-F1
#
_entry.id   AF-A0A382LLP4-F1
#
_cell.length_a   1.000
_cell.length_b   1.000
_cell.length_c   1.000
_cell.angle_alpha   90.00
_cell.angle_beta   90.00
_cell.angle_gamma   90.00
#
_symmetry.space_group_name_H-M   'P 1'
#
loop_
_entity.id
_entity.type
_entity.pdbx_description
1 polymer ?
#
loop_
_entity_poly.entity_id
_entity_poly.type
_entity_poly.pdbx_seq_one_letter_code
_entity_poly.pdbx_strand_id
1 'polypeptide(L)'
;IFSYDGSPAMDNFFDHYNGEGAAAVLWRDEIEPNNPGYWGLDATVEEVVHVINAIGHTNIYPNAFALEPNSSLLTTAMDVARGGQFIQHPNNYPQEAWYHYDDYTCDYECMAIEYLYWCIVTNMGILADAATCAGIANEWEPCTPTLFEETDTLMHALITNDAYALPQLAPDGNYCTSSVTTSNETNSHSFQLHAAYPNPFNPVTAISYEIPIGIQFTVRIFDITGKMIKTLISNKQSAGHGIVEWNGRNDIGIALPSGVYFYRLSSGDFTATRKFILLK
;
A
#
# COMPACT_ATOMS: atom_id res chain seq x y z
N ILE A 1 -3.11 -23.61 0.51
CA ILE A 1 -3.32 -23.57 -0.95
C ILE A 1 -4.74 -24.04 -1.18
N PHE A 2 -5.58 -23.19 -1.76
CA PHE A 2 -6.95 -23.53 -2.08
C PHE A 2 -6.97 -24.32 -3.39
N SER A 3 -7.87 -25.30 -3.50
CA SER A 3 -7.94 -26.19 -4.66
C SER A 3 -9.14 -25.94 -5.56
N TYR A 4 -10.25 -25.45 -5.00
CA TYR A 4 -11.47 -25.06 -5.71
C TYR A 4 -12.39 -24.28 -4.73
N ASP A 5 -13.39 -23.59 -5.29
CA ASP A 5 -14.33 -22.77 -4.51
C ASP A 5 -15.14 -23.60 -3.49
N GLY A 6 -15.20 -23.13 -2.24
CA GLY A 6 -15.78 -23.88 -1.13
C GLY A 6 -15.00 -25.13 -0.71
N SER A 7 -13.69 -25.20 -1.02
CA SER A 7 -12.85 -26.27 -0.49
C SER A 7 -12.71 -26.17 1.04
N PRO A 8 -12.52 -27.27 1.79
CA PRO A 8 -12.40 -27.21 3.25
C PRO A 8 -11.28 -26.29 3.77
N ALA A 9 -10.21 -26.12 2.98
CA ALA A 9 -9.13 -25.20 3.31
C ALA A 9 -9.53 -23.74 3.13
N MET A 10 -10.33 -23.44 2.10
CA MET A 10 -10.89 -22.12 1.84
C MET A 10 -11.91 -21.76 2.92
N ASP A 11 -12.88 -22.63 3.19
CA ASP A 11 -13.88 -22.44 4.25
C ASP A 11 -13.18 -22.21 5.59
N ASN A 12 -12.19 -23.06 5.93
CA ASN A 12 -11.45 -22.89 7.17
C ASN A 12 -10.70 -21.55 7.24
N PHE A 13 -10.13 -21.07 6.14
CA PHE A 13 -9.49 -19.76 6.10
C PHE A 13 -10.52 -18.65 6.33
N PHE A 14 -11.58 -18.58 5.51
CA PHE A 14 -12.55 -17.51 5.57
C PHE A 14 -13.41 -17.52 6.83
N ASP A 15 -13.67 -18.68 7.43
CA ASP A 15 -14.35 -18.82 8.73
C ASP A 15 -13.54 -18.21 9.90
N HIS A 16 -12.21 -18.10 9.76
CA HIS A 16 -11.32 -17.62 10.82
C HIS A 16 -10.56 -16.33 10.47
N TYR A 17 -10.69 -15.86 9.22
CA TYR A 17 -10.03 -14.66 8.76
C TYR A 17 -10.78 -13.41 9.23
N ASN A 18 -10.16 -12.68 10.16
CA ASN A 18 -10.67 -11.41 10.70
C ASN A 18 -9.82 -10.21 10.26
N GLY A 19 -9.04 -10.36 9.19
CA GLY A 19 -8.01 -9.42 8.79
C GLY A 19 -8.40 -8.51 7.61
N GLU A 20 -7.53 -7.55 7.35
CA GLU A 20 -7.44 -6.80 6.09
C GLU A 20 -6.21 -7.34 5.34
N GLY A 21 -6.30 -7.58 4.03
CA GLY A 21 -5.16 -8.10 3.25
C GLY A 21 -5.39 -9.33 2.35
N ALA A 22 -6.62 -9.83 2.26
CA ALA A 22 -7.02 -10.77 1.21
C ALA A 22 -7.89 -10.01 0.20
N ALA A 23 -7.49 -10.02 -1.08
CA ALA A 23 -8.23 -9.36 -2.16
C ALA A 23 -8.36 -10.22 -3.43
N ALA A 24 -7.51 -11.22 -3.58
CA ALA A 24 -7.45 -12.07 -4.76
C ALA A 24 -7.14 -13.51 -4.32
N VAL A 25 -7.62 -14.50 -5.07
CA VAL A 25 -7.52 -15.92 -4.72
C VAL A 25 -6.79 -16.66 -5.83
N LEU A 26 -5.56 -17.10 -5.53
CA LEU A 26 -4.78 -17.96 -6.42
C LEU A 26 -5.06 -19.44 -6.14
N TRP A 27 -5.61 -20.14 -7.12
CA TRP A 27 -5.88 -21.57 -7.03
C TRP A 27 -4.65 -22.42 -7.32
N ARG A 28 -4.60 -23.62 -6.75
CA ARG A 28 -3.48 -24.55 -6.97
C ARG A 28 -3.22 -24.84 -8.45
N ASP A 29 -4.30 -25.00 -9.21
CA ASP A 29 -4.26 -25.45 -10.60
C ASP A 29 -4.01 -24.29 -11.58
N GLU A 30 -3.86 -23.06 -11.07
CA GLU A 30 -3.50 -21.84 -11.82
C GLU A 30 -2.03 -21.44 -11.62
N ILE A 31 -1.27 -22.25 -10.90
CA ILE A 31 0.16 -22.02 -10.69
C ILE A 31 0.92 -22.96 -11.62
N GLU A 32 1.81 -22.42 -12.45
CA GLU A 32 2.71 -23.21 -13.32
C GLU A 32 4.17 -22.99 -12.91
N PRO A 33 4.70 -23.80 -11.97
CA PRO A 33 6.04 -23.62 -11.44
C PRO A 33 7.16 -23.78 -12.47
N ASN A 34 6.90 -24.44 -13.61
CA ASN A 34 7.92 -24.64 -14.64
C ASN A 34 7.97 -23.49 -15.66
N ASN A 35 6.94 -22.65 -15.72
CA ASN A 35 6.84 -21.47 -16.59
C ASN A 35 6.22 -20.29 -15.84
N PRO A 36 6.85 -19.81 -14.75
CA PRO A 36 6.28 -18.75 -13.92
C PRO A 36 6.11 -17.45 -14.72
N GLY A 37 4.95 -16.80 -14.55
CA GLY A 37 4.63 -15.54 -15.24
C GLY A 37 4.32 -15.68 -16.73
N TYR A 38 4.14 -16.89 -17.25
CA TYR A 38 3.62 -17.07 -18.61
C TYR A 38 2.10 -16.87 -18.65
N TRP A 39 1.67 -15.89 -19.44
CA TRP A 39 0.27 -15.50 -19.55
C TRP A 39 -0.66 -16.67 -19.92
N GLY A 40 -1.81 -16.75 -19.25
CA GLY A 40 -2.85 -17.77 -19.49
C GLY A 40 -2.52 -19.18 -19.00
N LEU A 41 -1.32 -19.42 -18.46
CA LEU A 41 -0.96 -20.69 -17.80
C LEU A 41 -0.64 -20.51 -16.31
N ASP A 42 -0.15 -19.33 -15.91
CA ASP A 42 0.21 -19.00 -14.54
C ASP A 42 -0.47 -17.69 -14.11
N ALA A 43 -1.46 -17.79 -13.22
CA ALA A 43 -2.17 -16.63 -12.65
C ALA A 43 -1.40 -15.99 -11.48
N THR A 44 -0.21 -16.49 -11.14
CA THR A 44 0.54 -16.00 -9.97
C THR A 44 0.82 -14.50 -10.06
N VAL A 45 1.16 -13.99 -11.25
CA VAL A 45 1.43 -12.55 -11.44
C VAL A 45 0.16 -11.73 -11.25
N GLU A 46 -0.95 -12.19 -11.81
CA GLU A 46 -2.28 -11.57 -11.68
C GLU A 46 -2.68 -11.41 -10.23
N GLU A 47 -2.78 -12.53 -9.52
CA GLU A 47 -3.31 -12.56 -8.16
C GLU A 47 -2.42 -11.80 -7.18
N VAL A 48 -1.09 -11.85 -7.36
CA VAL A 48 -0.16 -11.07 -6.53
C VAL A 48 -0.29 -9.57 -6.80
N VAL A 49 -0.38 -9.17 -8.07
CA VAL A 49 -0.54 -7.76 -8.45
C VAL A 49 -1.89 -7.22 -7.97
N HIS A 50 -2.97 -7.98 -8.13
CA HIS A 50 -4.30 -7.64 -7.60
C HIS A 50 -4.26 -7.42 -6.09
N VAL A 51 -3.63 -8.28 -5.30
CA VAL A 51 -3.50 -8.06 -3.85
C VAL A 51 -2.70 -6.79 -3.54
N ILE A 52 -1.57 -6.57 -4.20
CA ILE A 52 -0.72 -5.38 -3.98
C ILE A 52 -1.50 -4.11 -4.31
N ASN A 53 -2.24 -4.09 -5.41
CA ASN A 53 -2.96 -2.90 -5.83
C ASN A 53 -4.23 -2.67 -5.01
N ALA A 54 -5.07 -3.69 -4.83
CA ALA A 54 -6.36 -3.60 -4.16
C ALA A 54 -6.26 -3.32 -2.66
N ILE A 55 -5.19 -3.78 -2.00
CA ILE A 55 -4.95 -3.52 -0.57
C ILE A 55 -3.91 -2.41 -0.37
N GLY A 56 -2.92 -2.28 -1.26
CA GLY A 56 -1.86 -1.28 -1.14
C GLY A 56 -2.20 0.03 -1.83
N HIS A 57 -2.10 0.06 -3.16
CA HIS A 57 -2.18 1.31 -3.94
C HIS A 57 -3.50 2.05 -3.80
N THR A 58 -4.63 1.35 -3.78
CA THR A 58 -5.97 1.92 -3.56
C THR A 58 -6.05 2.68 -2.23
N ASN A 59 -5.44 2.14 -1.17
CA ASN A 59 -5.47 2.70 0.18
C ASN A 59 -4.42 3.79 0.40
N ILE A 60 -3.21 3.63 -0.17
CA ILE A 60 -2.10 4.57 0.02
C ILE A 60 -2.28 5.80 -0.88
N TYR A 61 -2.81 5.62 -2.09
CA TYR A 61 -2.95 6.68 -3.10
C TYR A 61 -4.37 6.71 -3.70
N PRO A 62 -5.42 6.96 -2.89
CA PRO A 62 -6.81 6.87 -3.35
C PRO A 62 -7.15 7.85 -4.48
N ASN A 63 -6.56 9.05 -4.48
CA ASN A 63 -6.75 10.00 -5.58
C ASN A 63 -6.23 9.48 -6.94
N ALA A 64 -5.31 8.51 -6.92
CA ALA A 64 -4.72 7.92 -8.10
C ALA A 64 -5.39 6.59 -8.48
N PHE A 65 -5.73 5.74 -7.50
CA PHE A 65 -6.17 4.35 -7.73
C PHE A 65 -7.48 3.93 -7.07
N ALA A 66 -8.26 4.81 -6.43
CA ALA A 66 -9.58 4.40 -5.94
C ALA A 66 -10.46 3.83 -7.09
N LEU A 67 -11.25 2.81 -6.79
CA LEU A 67 -11.94 2.00 -7.81
C LEU A 67 -13.35 2.51 -8.14
N GLU A 68 -13.92 3.32 -7.27
CA GLU A 68 -15.26 3.89 -7.42
C GLU A 68 -15.36 4.81 -8.65
N PRO A 69 -16.51 4.90 -9.32
CA PRO A 69 -16.69 5.79 -10.47
C PRO A 69 -16.31 7.24 -10.17
N ASN A 70 -15.51 7.85 -11.05
CA ASN A 70 -15.03 9.25 -10.94
C ASN A 70 -14.20 9.55 -9.68
N SER A 71 -13.62 8.53 -9.04
CA SER A 71 -12.89 8.71 -7.77
C SER A 71 -11.40 8.95 -7.94
N SER A 72 -10.83 8.65 -9.11
CA SER A 72 -9.39 8.55 -9.28
C SER A 72 -8.90 8.79 -10.71
N LEU A 73 -7.58 8.92 -10.85
CA LEU A 73 -6.92 8.94 -12.16
C LEU A 73 -7.14 7.64 -12.93
N LEU A 74 -7.05 6.49 -12.24
CA LEU A 74 -7.32 5.16 -12.80
C LEU A 74 -8.71 5.07 -13.42
N THR A 75 -9.75 5.44 -12.67
CA THR A 75 -11.15 5.31 -13.13
C THR A 75 -11.47 6.31 -14.23
N THR A 76 -10.84 7.49 -14.20
CA THR A 76 -10.91 8.45 -15.31
C THR A 76 -10.30 7.88 -16.59
N ALA A 77 -9.14 7.22 -16.49
CA ALA A 77 -8.47 6.62 -17.63
C ALA A 77 -9.25 5.41 -18.19
N MET A 78 -9.78 4.55 -17.32
CA MET A 78 -10.61 3.41 -17.72
C MET A 78 -11.84 3.84 -18.52
N ASP A 79 -12.51 4.91 -18.11
CA ASP A 79 -13.65 5.43 -18.86
C ASP A 79 -13.26 5.94 -20.25
N VAL A 80 -12.06 6.51 -20.41
CA VAL A 80 -11.53 6.86 -21.74
C VAL A 80 -11.24 5.61 -22.55
N ALA A 81 -10.59 4.60 -21.95
CA ALA A 81 -10.22 3.35 -22.61
C ALA A 81 -11.41 2.54 -23.12
N ARG A 82 -12.57 2.69 -22.47
CA ARG A 82 -13.82 2.05 -22.87
C ARG A 82 -14.67 2.92 -23.81
N GLY A 83 -14.19 4.11 -24.20
CA GLY A 83 -14.94 5.08 -25.02
C GLY A 83 -16.11 5.76 -24.28
N GLY A 84 -16.17 5.65 -22.95
CA GLY A 84 -17.20 6.24 -22.11
C GLY A 84 -17.31 5.58 -20.73
N GLN A 85 -18.11 6.18 -19.84
CA GLN A 85 -18.38 5.62 -18.53
C GLN A 85 -19.50 4.57 -18.57
N PHE A 86 -19.14 3.34 -18.23
CA PHE A 86 -20.07 2.20 -18.15
C PHE A 86 -20.02 1.58 -16.75
N ILE A 87 -21.05 1.85 -15.94
CA ILE A 87 -21.20 1.28 -14.57
C ILE A 87 -21.49 -0.22 -14.61
N GLN A 88 -22.12 -0.67 -15.70
CA GLN A 88 -22.42 -2.07 -15.98
C GLN A 88 -21.92 -2.37 -17.39
N HIS A 89 -21.70 -3.64 -17.72
CA HIS A 89 -21.26 -4.03 -19.07
C HIS A 89 -22.21 -3.50 -20.15
N PRO A 90 -21.69 -2.78 -21.16
CA PRO A 90 -22.49 -2.41 -22.32
C PRO A 90 -22.73 -3.64 -23.21
N ASN A 91 -23.77 -3.58 -24.05
CA ASN A 91 -23.98 -4.63 -25.07
C ASN A 91 -22.85 -4.66 -26.10
N ASN A 92 -22.29 -3.48 -26.42
CA ASN A 92 -21.11 -3.32 -27.27
C ASN A 92 -20.37 -2.08 -26.78
N TYR A 93 -19.04 -2.17 -26.72
CA TYR A 93 -18.21 -0.99 -26.54
C TYR A 93 -18.16 -0.17 -27.84
N PRO A 94 -17.90 1.15 -27.75
CA PRO A 94 -17.58 1.99 -28.89
C PRO A 94 -16.38 1.46 -29.69
N GLN A 95 -16.31 1.78 -30.99
CA GLN A 95 -15.23 1.29 -31.86
C GLN A 95 -13.85 1.89 -31.49
N GLU A 96 -13.86 3.06 -30.85
CA GLU A 96 -12.67 3.75 -30.35
C GLU A 96 -12.16 3.19 -29.01
N ALA A 97 -12.88 2.26 -28.38
CA ALA A 97 -12.44 1.61 -27.16
C ALA A 97 -11.28 0.64 -27.45
N TRP A 98 -10.38 0.48 -26.48
CA TRP A 98 -9.29 -0.51 -26.53
C TRP A 98 -9.32 -1.46 -25.33
N TYR A 99 -10.23 -1.23 -24.39
CA TYR A 99 -10.52 -2.11 -23.26
C TYR A 99 -11.98 -2.54 -23.30
N HIS A 100 -12.19 -3.85 -23.36
CA HIS A 100 -13.46 -4.50 -23.68
C HIS A 100 -13.75 -5.67 -22.74
N TYR A 101 -13.53 -5.49 -21.44
CA TYR A 101 -13.67 -6.56 -20.46
C TYR A 101 -15.00 -7.31 -20.63
N ASP A 102 -14.94 -8.64 -20.69
CA ASP A 102 -16.07 -9.49 -21.11
C ASP A 102 -16.63 -10.40 -20.01
N ASP A 103 -16.04 -10.41 -18.81
CA ASP A 103 -16.62 -11.07 -17.64
C ASP A 103 -17.81 -10.27 -17.10
N TYR A 104 -19.02 -10.63 -17.53
CA TYR A 104 -20.28 -10.02 -17.12
C TYR A 104 -20.60 -10.14 -15.62
N THR A 105 -19.85 -10.91 -14.84
CA THR A 105 -20.02 -10.98 -13.38
C THR A 105 -19.29 -9.86 -12.65
N CYS A 106 -18.38 -9.17 -13.34
CA CYS A 106 -17.56 -8.09 -12.84
C CYS A 106 -18.34 -6.77 -12.79
N ASP A 107 -18.29 -6.09 -11.65
CA ASP A 107 -18.83 -4.73 -11.51
C ASP A 107 -17.78 -3.67 -11.92
N TYR A 108 -18.11 -2.39 -11.75
CA TYR A 108 -17.21 -1.30 -12.13
C TYR A 108 -15.86 -1.35 -11.41
N GLU A 109 -15.86 -1.66 -10.11
CA GLU A 109 -14.63 -1.69 -9.31
C GLU A 109 -13.75 -2.86 -9.70
N CYS A 110 -14.37 -4.02 -9.94
CA CYS A 110 -13.71 -5.18 -10.51
C CYS A 110 -13.10 -4.83 -11.88
N MET A 111 -13.85 -4.21 -12.80
CA MET A 111 -13.32 -3.82 -14.11
C MET A 111 -12.14 -2.84 -14.00
N ALA A 112 -12.15 -1.97 -12.98
CA ALA A 112 -11.10 -0.99 -12.74
C ALA A 112 -9.81 -1.63 -12.19
N ILE A 113 -9.90 -2.62 -11.31
CA ILE A 113 -8.71 -3.31 -10.81
C ILE A 113 -8.09 -4.21 -11.88
N GLU A 114 -8.92 -4.87 -12.69
CA GLU A 114 -8.48 -5.63 -13.87
C GLU A 114 -7.78 -4.73 -14.88
N TYR A 115 -8.38 -3.59 -15.21
CA TYR A 115 -7.77 -2.60 -16.11
C TYR A 115 -6.40 -2.14 -15.63
N LEU A 116 -6.23 -1.87 -14.33
CA LEU A 116 -4.94 -1.54 -13.75
C LEU A 116 -3.93 -2.68 -13.95
N TYR A 117 -4.35 -3.93 -13.72
CA TYR A 117 -3.52 -5.11 -13.95
C TYR A 117 -3.07 -5.21 -15.41
N TRP A 118 -4.00 -5.18 -16.38
CA TRP A 118 -3.71 -5.19 -17.81
C TRP A 118 -2.67 -4.14 -18.20
N CYS A 119 -2.82 -2.91 -17.69
CA CYS A 119 -1.87 -1.83 -17.93
C CYS A 119 -0.46 -2.16 -17.40
N ILE A 120 -0.36 -2.65 -16.16
CA ILE A 120 0.92 -2.98 -15.51
C ILE A 120 1.64 -4.11 -16.26
N VAL A 121 0.97 -5.23 -16.53
CA VAL A 121 1.62 -6.38 -17.20
C VAL A 121 1.96 -6.09 -18.65
N THR A 122 1.19 -5.21 -19.31
CA THR A 122 1.55 -4.75 -20.64
C THR A 122 2.84 -3.93 -20.60
N ASN A 123 2.96 -2.97 -19.67
CA ASN A 123 4.17 -2.16 -19.51
C ASN A 123 5.41 -3.01 -19.16
N MET A 124 5.23 -4.08 -18.40
CA MET A 124 6.29 -5.07 -18.14
C MET A 124 6.68 -5.89 -19.37
N GLY A 125 5.90 -5.86 -20.44
CA GLY A 125 6.11 -6.64 -21.65
C GLY A 125 5.69 -8.11 -21.54
N ILE A 126 4.93 -8.48 -20.51
CA ILE A 126 4.49 -9.87 -20.28
C ILE A 126 3.56 -10.35 -21.40
N LEU A 127 2.73 -9.45 -21.93
CA LEU A 127 1.77 -9.76 -22.99
C LEU A 127 2.37 -9.68 -24.41
N ALA A 128 3.63 -9.26 -24.53
CA ALA A 128 4.23 -8.79 -25.78
C ALA A 128 4.73 -9.92 -26.71
N ASP A 129 3.99 -11.02 -26.79
CA ASP A 129 4.19 -12.07 -27.78
C ASP A 129 2.96 -12.19 -28.70
N ALA A 130 3.20 -12.65 -29.93
CA ALA A 130 2.18 -12.64 -30.98
C ALA A 130 0.97 -13.54 -30.66
N ALA A 131 1.17 -14.65 -29.95
CA ALA A 131 0.09 -15.58 -29.63
C ALA A 131 -0.81 -15.01 -28.53
N THR A 132 -0.20 -14.47 -27.47
CA THR A 132 -0.92 -13.79 -26.38
C THR A 132 -1.66 -12.58 -26.92
N CYS A 133 -0.99 -11.66 -27.61
CA CYS A 133 -1.61 -10.48 -28.24
C CYS A 133 -2.85 -10.84 -29.08
N ALA A 134 -2.75 -11.88 -29.92
CA ALA A 134 -3.88 -12.30 -30.74
C ALA A 134 -5.02 -12.95 -29.93
N GLY A 135 -4.68 -13.63 -28.83
CA GLY A 135 -5.64 -14.31 -27.95
C GLY A 135 -6.45 -13.37 -27.07
N ILE A 136 -5.91 -12.18 -26.75
CA ILE A 136 -6.55 -11.18 -25.88
C ILE A 136 -7.15 -10.00 -26.65
N ALA A 137 -6.97 -9.92 -27.97
CA ALA A 137 -7.31 -8.73 -28.76
C ALA A 137 -8.80 -8.34 -28.75
N ASN A 138 -9.70 -9.25 -28.38
CA ASN A 138 -11.12 -8.97 -28.18
C ASN A 138 -11.40 -8.21 -26.88
N GLU A 139 -10.48 -8.24 -25.91
CA GLU A 139 -10.60 -7.62 -24.59
C GLU A 139 -9.61 -6.45 -24.42
N TRP A 140 -8.37 -6.62 -24.88
CA TRP A 140 -7.27 -5.67 -24.69
C TRP A 140 -6.44 -5.52 -25.96
N GLU A 141 -6.50 -4.32 -26.57
CA GLU A 141 -5.78 -4.07 -27.82
C GLU A 141 -4.29 -3.71 -27.64
N PRO A 142 -3.88 -2.87 -26.67
CA PRO A 142 -2.52 -2.35 -26.64
C PRO A 142 -1.54 -3.31 -25.95
N CYS A 143 -1.41 -4.54 -26.44
CA CYS A 143 -0.70 -5.65 -25.79
C CYS A 143 0.85 -5.54 -25.70
N THR A 144 1.47 -4.47 -26.21
CA THR A 144 2.93 -4.28 -26.12
C THR A 144 3.25 -2.95 -25.42
N PRO A 145 4.40 -2.82 -24.74
CA PRO A 145 4.76 -1.56 -24.06
C PRO A 145 4.67 -0.33 -24.98
N THR A 146 5.18 -0.44 -26.21
CA THR A 146 5.15 0.66 -27.19
C THR A 146 3.72 1.00 -27.61
N LEU A 147 2.91 0.00 -27.93
CA LEU A 147 1.52 0.25 -28.34
C LEU A 147 0.70 0.85 -27.18
N PHE A 148 0.96 0.41 -25.96
CA PHE A 148 0.33 0.96 -24.75
C PHE A 148 0.73 2.40 -24.47
N GLU A 149 2.03 2.73 -24.55
CA GLU A 149 2.50 4.11 -24.41
C GLU A 149 1.86 5.06 -25.44
N GLU A 150 1.62 4.58 -26.66
CA GLU A 150 0.99 5.37 -27.74
C GLU A 150 -0.54 5.48 -27.61
N THR A 151 -1.20 4.44 -27.07
CA THR A 151 -2.66 4.33 -27.03
C THR A 151 -3.24 4.89 -25.74
N ASP A 152 -2.75 4.40 -24.59
CA ASP A 152 -3.28 4.73 -23.27
C ASP A 152 -2.31 5.62 -22.49
N THR A 153 -2.13 6.82 -23.02
CA THR A 153 -1.18 7.80 -22.45
C THR A 153 -1.50 8.17 -20.99
N LEU A 154 -2.78 8.09 -20.59
CA LEU A 154 -3.22 8.38 -19.23
C LEU A 154 -2.74 7.30 -18.26
N MET A 155 -2.98 6.03 -18.57
CA MET A 155 -2.51 4.94 -17.71
C MET A 155 -1.02 4.78 -17.77
N HIS A 156 -0.38 4.91 -18.94
CA HIS A 156 1.07 4.87 -19.04
C HIS A 156 1.71 5.90 -18.10
N ALA A 157 1.29 7.17 -18.18
CA ALA A 157 1.79 8.22 -17.29
C ALA A 157 1.50 7.95 -15.80
N LEU A 158 0.39 7.28 -15.48
CA LEU A 158 0.03 6.93 -14.12
C LEU A 158 0.92 5.81 -13.56
N ILE A 159 1.09 4.72 -14.31
CA ILE A 159 1.79 3.52 -13.81
C ILE A 159 3.31 3.62 -13.86
N THR A 160 3.86 4.49 -14.71
CA THR A 160 5.31 4.76 -14.77
C THR A 160 5.74 5.90 -13.84
N ASN A 161 4.82 6.44 -13.04
CA ASN A 161 5.15 7.51 -12.09
C ASN A 161 5.81 6.92 -10.83
N ASP A 162 7.10 7.21 -10.65
CA ASP A 162 7.91 6.76 -9.52
C ASP A 162 7.31 7.10 -8.14
N ALA A 163 6.46 8.13 -8.04
CA ALA A 163 5.80 8.49 -6.79
C ALA A 163 4.87 7.40 -6.23
N TYR A 164 4.39 6.50 -7.10
CA TYR A 164 3.46 5.43 -6.74
C TYR A 164 4.13 4.07 -6.59
N ALA A 165 5.44 3.95 -6.89
CA ALA A 165 6.23 2.73 -6.69
C ALA A 165 5.56 1.45 -7.24
N LEU A 166 4.92 1.54 -8.41
CA LEU A 166 4.39 0.36 -9.11
C LEU A 166 5.54 -0.48 -9.67
N PRO A 167 5.38 -1.81 -9.72
CA PRO A 167 6.39 -2.69 -10.29
C PRO A 167 6.55 -2.39 -11.79
N GLN A 168 7.80 -2.20 -12.23
CA GLN A 168 8.14 -1.85 -13.62
C GLN A 168 8.75 -3.01 -14.42
N LEU A 169 9.14 -4.08 -13.74
CA LEU A 169 9.84 -5.21 -14.34
C LEU A 169 9.01 -6.48 -14.15
N ALA A 170 8.92 -7.28 -15.21
CA ALA A 170 8.36 -8.61 -15.12
C ALA A 170 9.18 -9.45 -14.11
N PRO A 171 8.52 -10.34 -13.35
CA PRO A 171 9.23 -11.30 -12.52
C PRO A 171 10.13 -12.19 -13.38
N ASP A 172 11.38 -12.36 -12.95
CA ASP A 172 12.38 -13.20 -13.64
C ASP A 172 12.56 -14.57 -12.97
N GLY A 173 11.76 -14.87 -11.94
CA GLY A 173 11.85 -16.09 -11.13
C GLY A 173 13.05 -16.13 -10.19
N ASN A 174 13.89 -15.10 -10.15
CA ASN A 174 15.09 -15.02 -9.31
C ASN A 174 14.90 -14.08 -8.12
N TYR A 175 14.08 -14.51 -7.17
CA TYR A 175 13.81 -13.76 -5.94
C TYR A 175 14.89 -13.91 -4.87
N CYS A 176 15.93 -14.70 -5.16
CA CYS A 176 17.10 -14.84 -4.31
C CYS A 176 17.97 -13.60 -4.45
N THR A 177 17.81 -12.65 -3.53
CA THR A 177 18.74 -11.53 -3.47
C THR A 177 20.17 -12.06 -3.29
N SER A 178 21.09 -11.58 -4.13
CA SER A 178 22.51 -11.87 -3.97
C SER A 178 22.98 -11.22 -2.68
N SER A 179 22.90 -11.96 -1.57
CA SER A 179 23.28 -11.50 -0.24
C SER A 179 22.75 -10.10 0.08
N VAL A 180 21.44 -9.99 0.38
CA VAL A 180 20.99 -8.91 1.26
C VAL A 180 21.79 -9.05 2.54
N THR A 181 22.87 -8.28 2.61
CA THR A 181 23.41 -7.86 3.89
C THR A 181 22.27 -7.05 4.45
N THR A 182 21.67 -7.54 5.54
CA THR A 182 20.70 -6.78 6.30
C THR A 182 21.38 -5.52 6.81
N SER A 183 21.48 -4.49 5.97
CA SER A 183 21.53 -3.12 6.46
C SER A 183 20.21 -2.97 7.20
N ASN A 184 20.28 -2.86 8.53
CA ASN A 184 19.17 -2.52 9.40
C ASN A 184 18.67 -1.11 9.08
N GLU A 185 18.21 -0.88 7.86
CA GLU A 185 17.35 0.23 7.49
C GLU A 185 15.96 -0.17 7.98
N THR A 186 15.71 0.06 9.27
CA THR A 186 14.39 -0.07 9.88
C THR A 186 13.46 0.98 9.26
N ASN A 187 12.93 0.71 8.07
CA ASN A 187 11.68 1.30 7.63
C ASN A 187 10.57 0.70 8.50
N SER A 188 10.47 1.21 9.72
CA SER A 188 9.46 0.80 10.68
C SER A 188 8.11 1.29 10.19
N HIS A 189 7.35 0.41 9.56
CA HIS A 189 5.94 0.63 9.21
C HIS A 189 5.02 0.65 10.44
N SER A 190 5.58 0.65 11.66
CA SER A 190 4.86 0.56 12.92
C SER A 190 5.15 1.74 13.83
N PHE A 191 4.15 2.19 14.57
CA PHE A 191 4.38 3.14 15.65
C PHE A 191 5.13 2.48 16.80
N GLN A 192 6.30 3.03 17.16
CA GLN A 192 7.02 2.62 18.35
C GLN A 192 7.36 3.84 19.21
N LEU A 193 7.03 3.76 20.49
CA LEU A 193 7.52 4.69 21.50
C LEU A 193 8.49 3.91 22.38
N HIS A 194 9.73 4.38 22.47
CA HIS A 194 10.80 3.70 23.20
C HIS A 194 10.98 4.27 24.60
N ALA A 195 11.73 3.55 25.44
CA ALA A 195 12.07 4.03 26.77
C ALA A 195 13.01 5.24 26.67
N ALA A 196 12.68 6.31 27.40
CA ALA A 196 13.55 7.47 27.49
C ALA A 196 14.89 7.11 28.15
N TYR A 197 15.99 7.67 27.65
CA TYR A 197 17.34 7.45 28.19
C TYR A 197 18.11 8.79 28.30
N PRO A 198 18.78 9.05 29.44
CA PRO A 198 18.74 8.27 30.68
C PRO A 198 17.35 8.29 31.35
N ASN A 199 17.04 7.28 32.18
CA ASN A 199 15.85 7.27 33.04
C ASN A 199 16.11 6.35 34.26
N PRO A 200 16.17 6.86 35.50
CA PRO A 200 15.93 8.26 35.90
C PRO A 200 16.94 9.26 35.29
N PHE A 201 16.56 10.54 35.19
CA PHE A 201 17.38 11.56 34.51
C PHE A 201 17.54 12.85 35.33
N ASN A 202 18.62 13.59 35.07
CA ASN A 202 18.89 14.90 35.65
C ASN A 202 19.83 15.72 34.72
N PRO A 203 19.42 16.88 34.18
CA PRO A 203 18.05 17.36 33.98
C PRO A 203 17.49 17.00 32.60
N VAL A 204 18.27 16.31 31.74
CA VAL A 204 17.88 16.00 30.35
C VAL A 204 17.73 14.50 30.13
N THR A 205 16.68 14.11 29.39
CA THR A 205 16.47 12.76 28.84
C THR A 205 16.08 12.86 27.37
N ALA A 206 16.42 11.83 26.61
CA ALA A 206 16.04 11.69 25.21
C ALA A 206 14.94 10.64 25.07
N ILE A 207 13.90 10.97 24.30
CA ILE A 207 12.79 10.08 23.95
C ILE A 207 12.98 9.70 22.48
N SER A 208 13.25 8.42 22.21
CA SER A 208 13.24 7.89 20.85
C SER A 208 11.86 7.37 20.47
N TYR A 209 11.51 7.54 19.21
CA TYR A 209 10.25 7.08 18.64
C TYR A 209 10.44 6.71 17.17
N GLU A 210 9.57 5.83 16.68
CA GLU A 210 9.45 5.46 15.28
C GLU A 210 8.01 5.72 14.85
N ILE A 211 7.87 6.39 13.71
CA ILE A 211 6.57 6.71 13.12
C ILE A 211 6.54 6.34 11.64
N PRO A 212 5.41 5.79 11.16
CA PRO A 212 5.16 5.66 9.72
C PRO A 212 5.34 7.00 8.97
N ILE A 213 5.62 6.91 7.68
CA ILE A 213 5.81 8.08 6.82
C ILE A 213 4.44 8.75 6.57
N GLY A 214 4.40 10.09 6.55
CA GLY A 214 3.25 10.84 6.02
C GLY A 214 2.09 11.08 7.00
N ILE A 215 2.25 10.81 8.29
CA ILE A 215 1.18 10.94 9.29
C ILE A 215 1.43 12.08 10.29
N GLN A 216 0.34 12.64 10.84
CA GLN A 216 0.41 13.67 11.88
C GLN A 216 0.49 13.03 13.26
N PHE A 217 1.46 13.45 14.08
CA PHE A 217 1.63 12.93 15.42
C PHE A 217 2.01 14.02 16.43
N THR A 218 1.78 13.72 17.70
CA THR A 218 2.20 14.58 18.81
C THR A 218 2.95 13.78 19.86
N VAL A 219 3.97 14.39 20.45
CA VAL A 219 4.64 13.88 21.66
C VAL A 219 4.43 14.89 22.77
N ARG A 220 3.73 14.48 23.84
CA ARG A 220 3.34 15.35 24.96
C ARG A 220 3.72 14.73 26.29
N ILE A 221 3.96 15.59 27.29
CA ILE A 221 4.32 15.22 28.66
C ILE A 221 3.14 15.51 29.59
N PHE A 222 2.92 14.61 30.54
CA PHE A 222 1.85 14.66 31.52
C PHE A 222 2.40 14.43 32.93
N ASP A 223 1.77 15.03 33.92
CA ASP A 223 2.02 14.70 35.32
C ASP A 223 1.25 13.43 35.76
N ILE A 224 1.42 13.04 37.02
CA ILE A 224 0.77 11.85 37.59
C ILE A 224 -0.75 11.92 37.65
N THR A 225 -1.33 13.13 37.56
CA THR A 225 -2.78 13.34 37.51
C THR A 225 -3.33 13.26 36.08
N GLY A 226 -2.46 13.11 35.08
CA GLY A 226 -2.83 13.14 33.67
C GLY A 226 -2.98 14.55 33.10
N LYS A 227 -2.58 15.60 33.83
CA LYS A 227 -2.57 16.96 33.31
C LYS A 227 -1.41 17.12 32.33
N MET A 228 -1.69 17.67 31.15
CA MET A 228 -0.68 18.00 30.15
C MET A 228 0.22 19.13 30.64
N ILE A 229 1.54 18.91 30.58
CA ILE A 229 2.58 19.80 31.12
C ILE A 229 3.42 20.44 30.01
N LYS A 230 3.68 19.69 28.93
CA LYS A 230 4.51 20.14 27.83
C LYS A 230 4.15 19.47 26.52
N THR A 231 4.16 20.22 25.43
CA THR A 231 4.21 19.66 24.07
C THR A 231 5.66 19.66 23.58
N LEU A 232 6.20 18.48 23.31
CA LEU A 232 7.57 18.33 22.77
C LEU A 232 7.56 18.39 21.24
N ILE A 233 6.59 17.71 20.61
CA ILE A 233 6.43 17.68 19.17
C ILE A 233 4.95 17.87 18.83
N SER A 234 4.68 18.73 17.85
CA SER A 234 3.38 18.91 17.21
C SER A 234 3.62 19.19 15.73
N ASN A 235 4.11 18.20 14.99
CA ASN A 235 4.56 18.39 13.62
C ASN A 235 3.69 17.59 12.63
N LYS A 236 3.54 18.15 11.42
CA LYS A 236 2.87 17.51 10.30
C LYS A 236 3.81 16.66 9.44
N GLN A 237 5.14 16.78 9.59
CA GLN A 237 6.10 15.96 8.84
C GLN A 237 7.49 15.86 9.51
N SER A 238 7.90 14.63 9.82
CA SER A 238 9.27 14.10 9.68
C SER A 238 9.23 12.61 9.98
N ALA A 239 9.22 11.80 8.93
CA ALA A 239 9.05 10.36 8.95
C ALA A 239 10.29 9.61 9.49
N GLY A 240 10.09 8.40 10.01
CA GLY A 240 11.18 7.51 10.45
C GLY A 240 11.50 7.59 11.95
N HIS A 241 12.72 7.21 12.30
CA HIS A 241 13.21 7.26 13.67
C HIS A 241 13.55 8.70 14.07
N GLY A 242 12.95 9.18 15.16
CA GLY A 242 13.18 10.51 15.72
C GLY A 242 13.61 10.45 17.18
N ILE A 243 14.34 11.48 17.61
CA ILE A 243 14.74 11.69 19.00
C ILE A 243 14.29 13.09 19.41
N VAL A 244 13.63 13.20 20.56
CA VAL A 244 13.31 14.48 21.18
C VAL A 244 13.77 14.53 22.63
N GLU A 245 14.40 15.64 23.01
CA GLU A 245 14.90 15.84 24.35
C GLU A 245 13.87 16.55 25.24
N TRP A 246 13.86 16.17 26.51
CA TRP A 246 13.16 16.92 27.54
C TRP A 246 14.08 17.27 28.70
N ASN A 247 14.03 18.54 29.11
CA ASN A 247 14.88 19.12 30.15
C ASN A 247 14.17 19.33 31.50
N GLY A 248 13.07 18.62 31.76
CA GLY A 248 12.34 18.72 33.03
C GLY A 248 11.58 20.04 33.23
N ARG A 249 11.30 20.81 32.17
CA ARG A 249 10.55 22.08 32.23
C ARG A 249 9.19 21.97 31.55
N ASN A 250 8.22 22.76 31.98
CA ASN A 250 6.92 22.88 31.31
C ASN A 250 6.98 23.79 30.05
N ASP A 251 5.83 24.04 29.42
CA ASP A 251 5.72 24.89 28.22
C ASP A 251 6.17 26.35 28.45
N ILE A 252 6.04 26.87 29.67
CA ILE A 252 6.46 28.23 30.04
C ILE A 252 7.89 28.29 30.62
N GLY A 253 8.66 27.20 30.51
CA GLY A 253 10.08 27.17 30.89
C GLY A 253 10.37 26.98 32.39
N ILE A 254 9.34 26.77 33.21
CA ILE A 254 9.50 26.54 34.66
C ILE A 254 9.97 25.11 34.91
N ALA A 255 11.01 24.98 35.74
CA ALA A 255 11.54 23.69 36.18
C ALA A 255 10.55 22.96 37.08
N LEU A 256 10.32 21.68 36.79
CA LEU A 256 9.38 20.84 37.52
C LEU A 256 10.07 20.16 38.71
N PRO A 257 9.31 19.72 39.74
CA PRO A 257 9.86 18.95 40.85
C PRO A 257 10.28 17.53 40.44
N SER A 258 11.19 16.92 41.21
CA SER A 258 11.51 15.50 41.06
C SER A 258 10.24 14.65 41.22
N GLY A 259 10.08 13.62 40.40
CA GLY A 259 8.87 12.82 40.39
C GLY A 259 8.68 11.99 39.14
N VAL A 260 7.56 11.27 39.11
CA VAL A 260 7.13 10.47 37.96
C VAL A 260 6.33 11.34 37.01
N TYR A 261 6.69 11.27 35.73
CA TYR A 261 6.00 11.92 34.63
C TYR A 261 5.77 10.92 33.53
N PHE A 262 4.83 11.24 32.65
CA PHE A 262 4.45 10.40 31.52
C PHE A 262 4.68 11.15 30.22
N TYR A 263 5.09 10.43 29.19
CA TYR A 263 5.15 10.93 27.83
C TYR A 263 4.27 10.05 26.96
N ARG A 264 3.56 10.70 26.05
CA ARG A 264 2.58 10.08 25.19
C ARG A 264 2.83 10.47 23.75
N LEU A 265 2.86 9.46 22.89
CA LEU A 265 2.79 9.60 21.45
C LEU A 265 1.34 9.34 21.03
N SER A 266 0.73 10.27 20.29
CA SER A 266 -0.62 10.13 19.76
C SER A 266 -0.67 10.49 18.26
N SER A 267 -1.37 9.67 17.47
CA SER A 267 -1.61 9.85 16.03
C SER A 267 -2.91 9.14 15.63
N GLY A 268 -3.95 9.87 15.23
CA GLY A 268 -5.28 9.29 14.99
C GLY A 268 -5.76 8.51 16.22
N ASP A 269 -6.15 7.24 16.00
CA ASP A 269 -6.58 6.33 17.07
C ASP A 269 -5.41 5.67 17.84
N PHE A 270 -4.17 5.80 17.33
CA PHE A 270 -3.01 5.27 18.01
C PHE A 270 -2.61 6.13 19.21
N THR A 271 -2.39 5.47 20.36
CA THR A 271 -1.79 6.11 21.54
C THR A 271 -0.85 5.15 22.25
N ALA A 272 0.41 5.56 22.41
CA ALA A 272 1.40 4.90 23.26
C ALA A 272 1.81 5.83 24.40
N THR A 273 1.82 5.32 25.64
CA THR A 273 2.24 6.08 26.82
C THR A 273 3.33 5.33 27.57
N ARG A 274 4.37 6.04 27.99
CA ARG A 274 5.43 5.54 28.87
C ARG A 274 5.73 6.54 29.97
N LYS A 275 6.53 6.13 30.95
CA LYS A 275 6.91 6.95 32.11
C LYS A 275 8.41 7.20 32.19
N PHE A 276 8.81 8.33 32.77
CA PHE A 276 10.18 8.58 33.23
C PHE A 276 10.19 9.26 34.60
N ILE A 277 11.34 9.20 35.26
CA ILE A 277 11.58 9.71 36.59
C ILE A 277 12.58 10.87 36.50
N LEU A 278 12.12 12.07 36.83
CA LEU A 278 12.98 13.25 36.96
C LEU A 278 13.63 13.25 38.35
N LEU A 279 14.95 13.35 38.39
CA LEU A 279 15.75 13.59 39.59
C LEU A 279 16.32 15.00 39.55
N LYS A 280 16.50 15.60 40.72
CA LYS A 280 17.23 16.85 40.93
C LYS A 280 18.52 16.54 41.67
#